data_AF-K8GDQ6-F1
#
_entry.id   AF-K8GDQ6-F1
#
_cell.length_a   1.000
_cell.length_b   1.000
_cell.length_c   1.000
_cell.angle_alpha   90.00
_cell.angle_beta   90.00
_cell.angle_gamma   90.00
#
_symmetry.space_group_name_H-M   'P 1'
#
loop_
_entity.id
_entity.type
_entity.pdbx_description
1 polymer ?
#
loop_
_entity_poly.entity_id
_entity_poly.type
_entity_poly.pdbx_seq_one_letter_code
_entity_poly.pdbx_strand_id
1 'polypeptide(L)' 'MTPRQKKQEPAYCYCSELPHAEILVRQQAAPLPFQQAMRVHCQSGDRCGRCLWKLEQLLRSHNCYVSD' A
#
# COMPACT_ATOMS: atom_id res chain seq x y z
N MET A 1 -26.18 3.07 -20.77
CA MET A 1 -24.75 3.29 -20.45
C MET A 1 -24.48 2.68 -19.08
N THR A 2 -24.03 1.43 -19.03
CA THR A 2 -23.65 0.80 -17.76
C THR A 2 -22.32 1.39 -17.30
N PRO A 3 -22.21 1.97 -16.09
CA PRO A 3 -20.90 2.30 -15.55
C PRO A 3 -20.14 0.99 -15.40
N ARG A 4 -19.04 0.85 -16.14
CA ARG A 4 -18.09 -0.26 -15.99
C ARG A 4 -17.78 -0.35 -14.50
N GLN A 5 -18.27 -1.39 -13.84
CA GLN A 5 -17.89 -1.72 -12.48
C GLN A 5 -16.38 -1.88 -12.50
N LYS A 6 -15.67 -0.81 -12.08
CA LYS A 6 -14.25 -0.89 -11.76
C LYS A 6 -14.17 -2.02 -10.75
N LYS A 7 -13.59 -3.14 -11.18
CA LYS A 7 -13.22 -4.27 -10.33
C LYS A 7 -12.50 -3.65 -9.13
N GLN A 8 -13.20 -3.50 -8.01
CA GLN A 8 -12.60 -2.95 -6.81
C GLN A 8 -11.65 -4.05 -6.34
N GLU A 9 -10.38 -3.87 -6.65
CA GLU A 9 -9.36 -4.77 -6.13
C GLU A 9 -9.46 -4.73 -4.60
N PRO A 10 -9.38 -5.90 -3.93
CA PRO A 10 -9.51 -5.95 -2.50
C PRO A 10 -8.44 -5.03 -1.87
N ALA A 11 -8.89 -4.20 -0.93
CA ALA A 11 -8.04 -3.37 -0.10
C ALA A 11 -6.86 -4.18 0.45
N TYR A 12 -5.65 -3.60 0.44
CA TYR A 12 -4.44 -4.29 0.90
C TYR A 12 -4.54 -4.71 2.37
N CYS A 13 -5.31 -3.96 3.16
CA CYS A 13 -5.61 -4.24 4.55
C CYS A 13 -6.96 -3.62 4.91
N TYR A 14 -7.64 -4.14 5.93
CA TYR A 14 -8.78 -3.45 6.53
C TYR A 14 -8.44 -2.00 6.96
N CYS A 15 -7.18 -1.73 7.28
CA CYS A 15 -6.67 -0.41 7.65
C CYS A 15 -6.32 0.48 6.46
N SER A 16 -6.31 -0.03 5.23
CA SER A 16 -5.91 0.71 4.04
C SER A 16 -7.05 0.74 3.05
N GLU A 17 -7.43 1.93 2.58
CA GLU A 17 -8.42 2.07 1.52
C GLU A 17 -7.84 1.78 0.12
N LEU A 18 -6.52 1.57 0.03
CA LEU A 18 -5.82 1.37 -1.22
C LEU A 18 -5.57 -0.12 -1.50
N PRO A 19 -5.73 -0.57 -2.76
CA PRO A 19 -5.31 -1.90 -3.18
C PRO A 19 -3.78 -1.98 -3.36
N HIS A 20 -3.24 -3.21 -3.34
CA HIS A 20 -1.79 -3.47 -3.45
C HIS A 20 -1.14 -2.80 -4.68
N ALA A 21 -1.81 -2.86 -5.83
CA ALA A 21 -1.30 -2.31 -7.09
C ALA A 21 -1.13 -0.79 -7.02
N GLU A 22 -2.09 -0.09 -6.41
CA GLU A 22 -2.06 1.37 -6.28
C GLU A 22 -0.95 1.82 -5.31
N ILE A 23 -0.73 1.08 -4.23
CA ILE A 23 0.39 1.36 -3.29
C ILE A 23 1.73 1.22 -4.02
N LEU A 24 1.89 0.16 -4.83
CA LEU A 24 3.10 -0.04 -5.63
C LEU A 24 3.33 1.07 -6.65
N VAL A 25 2.30 1.46 -7.41
CA VAL A 25 2.40 2.53 -8.41
C VAL A 25 2.82 3.84 -7.74
N ARG A 26 2.23 4.18 -6.60
CA ARG A 26 2.59 5.40 -5.86
C ARG A 26 4.01 5.34 -5.33
N GLN A 27 4.42 4.21 -4.76
CA GLN A 27 5.77 4.03 -4.23
C GLN A 27 6.83 4.03 -5.36
N GLN A 28 6.51 3.55 -6.55
CA GLN A 28 7.39 3.62 -7.73
C GLN A 28 7.50 5.05 -8.27
N ALA A 29 6.40 5.80 -8.27
CA ALA A 29 6.39 7.18 -8.76
C ALA A 29 7.06 8.15 -7.76
N ALA A 30 6.85 7.94 -6.46
CA ALA A 30 7.39 8.75 -5.38
C ALA A 30 7.83 7.83 -4.23
N PRO A 31 9.07 7.32 -4.25
CA PRO A 31 9.56 6.42 -3.23
C PRO A 31 9.66 7.13 -1.87
N LEU A 32 8.85 6.67 -0.92
CA LEU A 32 8.83 7.15 0.47
C LEU A 32 9.52 6.14 1.39
N PRO A 33 10.19 6.57 2.46
CA PRO A 33 10.64 5.67 3.52
C PRO A 33 9.49 4.81 4.04
N PHE A 34 9.75 3.56 4.41
CA PHE A 34 8.70 2.61 4.83
C PHE A 34 7.76 3.19 5.90
N GLN A 35 8.30 3.91 6.88
CA GLN A 35 7.54 4.61 7.91
C GLN A 35 6.55 5.65 7.35
N GLN A 36 6.98 6.45 6.37
CA GLN A 36 6.10 7.40 5.69
C GLN A 36 5.10 6.70 4.78
N ALA A 37 5.53 5.68 4.03
CA ALA A 37 4.64 4.90 3.17
C ALA A 37 3.49 4.27 3.97
N MET A 38 3.75 3.78 5.18
CA MET A 38 2.69 3.28 6.08
C MET A 38 1.69 4.36 6.50
N ARG A 39 2.16 5.57 6.82
CA ARG A 39 1.27 6.68 7.19
C ARG A 39 0.44 7.17 6.01
N VAL A 40 1.08 7.31 4.84
CA VAL A 40 0.45 7.86 3.62
C VAL A 40 -0.51 6.87 2.97
N HIS A 41 -0.14 5.59 2.89
CA HIS A 41 -0.90 4.59 2.12
C HIS A 41 -1.79 3.68 2.98
N CYS A 42 -1.42 3.49 4.24
CA CYS A 42 -2.10 2.51 5.09
C CYS A 42 -2.83 3.15 6.26
N GLN A 43 -2.81 4.49 6.40
CA GLN A 43 -3.29 5.24 7.57
C GLN A 43 -2.95 4.56 8.91
N SER A 44 -1.87 3.76 8.93
CA SER A 44 -1.61 2.75 9.97
C SER A 44 -0.90 3.38 11.17
N GLY A 45 -1.19 4.65 11.44
CA GLY A 45 -0.72 5.35 12.63
C GLY A 45 -1.33 4.81 13.93
N ASP A 46 -2.42 4.04 13.84
CA ASP A 46 -3.24 3.70 15.02
C ASP A 46 -3.54 2.20 15.25
N ARG A 47 -3.47 1.28 14.26
CA ARG A 47 -3.95 -0.12 14.49
C ARG A 47 -3.24 -1.29 13.78
N CYS A 48 -3.30 -2.42 14.51
CA CYS A 48 -3.06 -3.85 14.25
C CYS A 48 -1.72 -4.33 13.69
N GLY A 49 -1.00 -3.56 12.86
CA GLY A 49 0.33 -3.91 12.34
C GLY A 49 0.43 -5.17 11.46
N ARG A 50 -0.65 -5.95 11.28
CA ARG A 50 -0.63 -7.24 10.57
C ARG A 50 -0.29 -7.14 9.09
N CYS A 51 -0.60 -6.01 8.48
CA CYS A 51 -0.37 -5.81 7.07
C CYS A 51 1.08 -5.37 6.79
N LEU A 52 1.76 -4.76 7.77
CA LEU A 52 3.09 -4.16 7.59
C LEU A 52 4.12 -5.14 7.07
N TRP A 53 4.15 -6.37 7.61
CA TRP A 53 5.05 -7.41 7.13
C TRP A 53 4.80 -7.76 5.66
N LYS A 54 3.53 -7.85 5.23
CA LYS A 54 3.18 -8.10 3.83
C LYS A 54 3.57 -6.93 2.92
N LEU A 55 3.39 -5.70 3.38
CA LEU A 55 3.82 -4.52 2.63
C LEU A 55 5.33 -4.44 2.50
N GLU A 56 6.06 -4.68 3.58
CA GLU A 56 7.52 -4.70 3.52
C GLU A 56 8.00 -5.73 2.51
N GLN A 57 7.48 -6.96 2.57
CA GLN A 57 7.80 -8.01 1.60
C GLN A 57 7.45 -7.59 0.18
N LEU A 58 6.26 -7.02 -0.05
CA LEU A 58 5.83 -6.52 -1.35
C LEU A 58 6.80 -5.46 -1.89
N LEU A 59 7.11 -4.44 -1.10
CA LEU A 59 8.01 -3.37 -1.52
C LEU A 59 9.43 -3.89 -1.80
N ARG A 60 9.93 -4.84 -0.99
CA ARG A 60 11.24 -5.47 -1.19
C ARG A 60 11.25 -6.31 -2.46
N SER A 61 10.23 -7.14 -2.70
CA SER A 61 10.12 -7.95 -3.91
C SER A 61 10.04 -7.11 -5.18
N HIS A 62 9.52 -5.89 -5.09
CA HIS A 62 9.41 -4.96 -6.22
C HIS A 62 10.56 -3.93 -6.29
N ASN A 63 11.62 -4.05 -5.48
CA ASN A 63 12.74 -3.09 -5.41
C ASN A 63 12.30 -1.63 -5.14
N CYS A 64 11.16 -1.45 -4.47
CA CYS A 64 10.60 -0.14 -4.11
C CYS A 64 10.67 0.12 -2.60
N TYR A 65 11.34 -0.78 -1.86
CA TYR A 65 11.55 -0.65 -0.43
C TYR A 65 12.65 0.38 -0.17
N VAL A 66 12.28 1.43 0.55
CA VAL A 66 13.22 2.42 1.08
C VAL A 66 13.26 2.21 2.58
N SER A 67 14.43 1.80 3.08
CA SER A 67 14.70 1.80 4.51
C SER A 67 14.58 3.22 5.04
N ASP A 68 13.99 3.36 6.21
CA ASP A 68 14.19 4.57 7.03
C ASP A 68 15.68 4.65 7.44
#